data_AF-A0A3B8S3W7-F1
#
_entry.id   AF-A0A3B8S3W7-F1
#
_cell.length_a   1.000
_cell.length_b   1.000
_cell.length_c   1.000
_cell.angle_alpha   90.00
_cell.angle_beta   90.00
_cell.angle_gamma   90.00
#
_symmetry.space_group_name_H-M   'P 1'
#
loop_
_entity.id
_entity.type
_entity.pdbx_description
1 polymer ?
#
loop_
_entity_poly.entity_id
_entity_poly.type
_entity_poly.pdbx_seq_one_letter_code
_entity_poly.pdbx_strand_id
1 'polypeptide(L)'
;MEIKKYLISFFAILFLLSVTVIAQEEMTTDEWEAEMTRLKDKKESLTKEISVLQNEVNNLKATKLQSYEDCVNELYAMVGGTKADVDNYRKAVTELDGKIRRKEGPKVDRQKDLDALKMNKISALPEFFDKVHNQMQR
;
A
#
# COMPACT_ATOMS: atom_id res chain seq x y z
N MET A 1 42.06 43.08 47.58
CA MET A 1 41.44 42.54 46.33
C MET A 1 41.81 41.08 46.12
N GLU A 2 43.06 40.70 46.42
CA GLU A 2 43.59 39.34 46.24
C GLU A 2 42.84 38.25 47.05
N ILE A 3 42.55 38.47 48.34
CA ILE A 3 41.86 37.48 49.19
C ILE A 3 40.44 37.17 48.67
N LYS A 4 39.73 38.16 48.11
CA LYS A 4 38.39 37.95 47.52
C LYS A 4 38.46 37.10 46.25
N LYS A 5 39.52 37.23 45.44
CA LYS A 5 39.75 36.40 44.24
C LYS A 5 40.02 34.95 44.62
N TYR A 6 40.83 34.71 45.65
CA TYR A 6 41.08 33.36 46.17
C TYR A 6 39.83 32.74 46.79
N LEU A 7 39.01 33.52 47.52
CA LEU A 7 37.72 33.05 48.06
C LEU A 7 36.72 32.67 46.98
N ILE A 8 36.60 33.48 45.92
CA ILE A 8 35.71 33.18 44.78
C ILE A 8 36.22 31.95 44.03
N SER A 9 37.53 31.83 43.82
CA SER A 9 38.12 30.65 43.18
C SER A 9 37.93 29.39 44.03
N PHE A 10 38.05 29.48 45.35
CA PHE A 10 37.78 28.37 46.25
C PHE A 10 36.31 27.96 46.23
N PHE A 11 35.38 28.92 46.27
CA PHE A 11 33.94 28.65 46.14
C PHE A 11 33.59 28.05 44.77
N ALA A 12 34.22 28.49 43.69
CA ALA A 12 34.03 27.92 42.35
C ALA A 12 34.53 26.47 42.27
N ILE A 13 35.67 26.16 42.87
CA ILE A 13 36.19 24.79 42.95
C ILE A 13 35.29 23.91 43.82
N LEU A 14 34.80 24.43 44.95
CA LEU A 14 33.86 23.72 45.82
C LEU A 14 32.54 23.42 45.11
N PHE A 15 32.05 24.38 44.30
CA PHE A 15 30.85 24.22 43.50
C PHE A 15 31.05 23.18 42.40
N LEU A 16 32.19 23.21 41.69
CA LEU A 16 32.53 22.21 40.67
C LEU A 16 32.67 20.79 41.27
N LEU A 17 33.28 20.66 42.45
CA LEU A 17 33.36 19.39 43.17
C LEU A 17 31.99 18.88 43.62
N SER A 18 31.09 19.77 44.04
CA SER A 18 29.71 19.39 44.39
C SER A 18 28.91 18.88 43.17
N VAL A 19 29.14 19.45 41.98
CA VAL A 19 28.47 19.01 40.74
C VAL A 19 28.99 17.65 40.27
N THR A 20 30.28 17.33 40.47
CA THR A 20 30.82 16.01 40.12
C THR A 20 30.29 14.88 41.01
N VAL A 21 29.95 15.18 42.28
CA VAL A 21 29.35 14.19 43.21
C VAL A 21 27.87 13.95 42.90
N ILE A 22 27.16 14.95 42.39
CA ILE A 22 25.73 14.85 42.03
C ILE A 22 25.53 14.22 40.62
N ALA A 23 26.56 14.21 39.76
CA ALA A 23 26.48 13.68 38.40
C ALA A 23 26.90 12.20 38.25
N GLN A 24 27.47 11.59 39.29
CA GLN A 24 27.73 10.14 39.37
C GLN A 24 26.80 9.53 40.44
N GLU A 25 25.51 9.43 40.16
CA GLU A 25 24.69 8.42 40.84
C GLU A 25 25.11 7.07 40.24
N GLU A 26 25.98 6.34 40.96
CA GLU A 26 26.09 4.90 40.76
C GLU A 26 24.69 4.32 40.96
N MET A 27 24.11 3.81 39.87
CA MET A 27 22.87 3.05 39.92
C MET A 27 22.98 2.01 41.03
N THR A 28 22.05 2.04 41.97
CA THR A 28 22.03 1.10 43.08
C THR A 28 21.90 -0.32 42.55
N THR A 29 22.27 -1.32 43.35
CA THR A 29 22.12 -2.74 42.98
C THR A 29 20.69 -3.07 42.56
N ASP A 30 19.72 -2.47 43.24
CA ASP A 30 18.29 -2.71 43.03
C ASP A 30 17.81 -2.07 41.71
N GLU A 31 18.27 -0.86 41.41
CA GLU A 31 18.00 -0.20 40.13
C GLU A 31 18.67 -0.93 38.96
N TRP A 32 19.89 -1.45 39.16
CA TRP A 32 20.59 -2.26 38.16
C TRP A 32 19.84 -3.57 37.88
N GLU A 33 19.38 -4.26 38.93
CA GLU A 33 18.62 -5.50 38.80
C GLU A 33 17.27 -5.27 38.10
N ALA A 34 16.59 -4.15 38.42
CA ALA A 34 15.37 -3.74 37.75
C ALA A 34 15.61 -3.45 36.24
N GLU A 35 16.69 -2.72 35.92
CA GLU A 35 17.04 -2.39 34.54
C GLU A 35 17.45 -3.65 33.74
N MET A 36 18.20 -4.56 34.35
CA MET A 36 18.55 -5.85 33.75
C MET A 36 17.32 -6.70 33.46
N THR A 37 16.35 -6.73 34.38
CA THR A 37 15.07 -7.42 34.18
C THR A 37 14.30 -6.80 33.01
N ARG A 38 14.17 -5.47 32.99
CA ARG A 38 13.51 -4.74 31.90
C ARG A 38 14.15 -5.02 30.54
N LEU A 39 15.47 -5.03 30.47
CA LEU A 39 16.21 -5.31 29.23
C LEU A 39 16.06 -6.78 28.80
N LYS A 40 16.02 -7.72 29.74
CA LYS A 40 15.78 -9.14 29.46
C LYS A 40 14.38 -9.34 28.89
N ASP A 41 13.36 -8.78 29.52
CA ASP A 41 11.97 -8.86 29.04
C ASP A 41 11.84 -8.24 27.65
N LYS A 42 12.49 -7.09 27.42
CA LYS A 42 12.52 -6.44 26.11
C LYS A 42 13.20 -7.32 25.05
N LYS A 43 14.31 -7.97 25.40
CA LYS A 43 15.01 -8.89 24.50
C LYS A 43 14.13 -10.10 24.15
N GLU A 44 13.45 -10.68 25.13
CA GLU A 44 12.54 -11.82 24.91
C GLU A 44 11.36 -11.42 24.02
N SER A 45 10.75 -10.26 24.27
CA SER A 45 9.68 -9.70 23.43
C SER A 45 10.13 -9.50 21.98
N LEU A 46 11.26 -8.82 21.77
CA LEU A 46 11.79 -8.56 20.43
C LEU A 46 12.19 -9.85 19.70
N THR A 47 12.74 -10.84 20.41
CA THR A 47 13.08 -12.14 19.83
C THR A 47 11.82 -12.87 19.34
N LYS A 48 10.74 -12.79 20.13
CA LYS A 48 9.44 -13.34 19.74
C LYS A 48 8.86 -12.62 18.52
N GLU A 49 8.92 -11.29 18.49
CA GLU A 49 8.48 -10.48 17.33
C GLU A 49 9.25 -10.84 16.06
N ILE A 50 10.57 -11.01 16.15
CA ILE A 50 11.39 -11.45 15.00
C ILE A 50 10.92 -12.80 14.47
N SER A 51 10.64 -13.76 15.36
CA SER A 51 10.15 -15.08 14.95
C SER A 51 8.78 -15.00 14.26
N VAL A 52 7.87 -14.17 14.78
CA VAL A 52 6.57 -13.92 14.15
C VAL A 52 6.74 -13.29 12.77
N LEU A 53 7.53 -12.23 12.65
CA LEU A 53 7.77 -11.54 11.38
C LEU A 53 8.45 -12.45 10.35
N GLN A 54 9.39 -13.30 10.77
CA GLN A 54 10.01 -14.27 9.87
C GLN A 54 8.98 -15.27 9.32
N ASN A 55 8.06 -15.74 10.16
CA ASN A 55 6.97 -16.62 9.72
C ASN A 55 6.02 -15.90 8.76
N GLU A 56 5.66 -14.65 9.04
CA GLU A 56 4.82 -13.84 8.14
C GLU A 56 5.49 -13.63 6.79
N VAL A 57 6.78 -13.28 6.77
CA VAL A 57 7.56 -13.14 5.52
C VAL A 57 7.60 -14.44 4.74
N ASN A 58 7.82 -15.57 5.40
CA ASN A 58 7.84 -16.87 4.74
C ASN A 58 6.46 -17.23 4.18
N ASN A 59 5.38 -16.95 4.90
CA ASN A 59 4.01 -17.15 4.43
C ASN A 59 3.69 -16.26 3.21
N LEU A 60 4.09 -14.98 3.24
CA LEU A 60 3.92 -14.07 2.11
C LEU A 60 4.70 -14.55 0.88
N LYS A 61 5.94 -14.99 1.06
CA LYS A 61 6.76 -15.56 -0.03
C LYS A 61 6.18 -16.88 -0.58
N ALA A 62 5.51 -17.67 0.26
CA ALA A 62 4.88 -18.91 -0.15
C ALA A 62 3.52 -18.70 -0.84
N THR A 63 2.91 -17.52 -0.69
CA THR A 63 1.67 -17.17 -1.36
C THR A 63 1.88 -17.10 -2.87
N LYS A 64 1.37 -18.10 -3.58
CA LYS A 64 1.35 -18.10 -5.05
C LYS A 64 0.10 -17.37 -5.52
N LEU A 65 0.26 -16.10 -5.87
CA LEU A 65 -0.76 -15.37 -6.59
C LEU A 65 -0.63 -15.68 -8.07
N GLN A 66 -1.77 -15.88 -8.73
CA GLN A 66 -1.84 -15.94 -10.17
C GLN A 66 -1.38 -14.60 -10.75
N SER A 67 -0.72 -14.63 -11.92
CA SER A 67 -0.30 -13.40 -12.56
C SER A 67 -1.52 -12.59 -12.99
N TYR A 68 -1.39 -11.27 -12.99
CA TYR A 68 -2.44 -10.38 -13.51
C TYR A 68 -2.85 -10.77 -14.94
N GLU A 69 -1.88 -11.14 -15.78
CA GLU A 69 -2.12 -11.52 -17.17
C GLU A 69 -2.96 -12.79 -17.28
N ASP A 70 -2.66 -13.81 -16.46
CA ASP A 70 -3.45 -15.05 -16.45
C ASP A 70 -4.88 -14.78 -15.99
N CYS A 71 -5.09 -13.99 -14.93
CA CYS A 71 -6.42 -13.61 -14.46
C CYS A 71 -7.23 -12.90 -15.55
N VAL A 72 -6.60 -11.99 -16.31
CA VAL A 72 -7.24 -11.27 -17.41
C VAL A 72 -7.56 -12.22 -18.56
N ASN A 73 -6.65 -13.11 -18.92
CA ASN A 73 -6.87 -14.09 -19.97
C ASN A 73 -8.02 -15.05 -19.64
N GLU A 74 -8.11 -15.49 -18.38
CA GLU A 74 -9.25 -16.29 -17.90
C GLU A 74 -10.56 -15.52 -17.97
N LEU A 75 -10.58 -14.25 -17.52
CA LEU A 75 -11.76 -13.39 -17.61
C LEU A 75 -12.25 -13.25 -19.06
N TYR A 76 -11.34 -13.04 -20.02
CA TYR A 76 -11.70 -12.96 -21.43
C TYR A 76 -12.17 -14.31 -21.98
N ALA A 77 -11.55 -15.41 -21.55
CA ALA A 77 -11.97 -16.76 -21.91
C ALA A 77 -13.39 -17.10 -21.40
N MET A 78 -13.81 -16.56 -20.25
CA MET A 78 -15.19 -16.76 -19.73
C MET A 78 -16.26 -16.23 -20.69
N VAL A 79 -15.97 -15.15 -21.43
CA VAL A 79 -16.85 -14.62 -22.49
C VAL A 79 -16.56 -15.21 -23.88
N GLY A 80 -15.66 -16.20 -23.96
CA GLY A 80 -15.25 -16.86 -25.20
C GLY A 80 -14.38 -15.99 -26.10
N GLY A 81 -13.71 -14.97 -25.55
CA GLY A 81 -12.87 -14.04 -26.30
C GLY A 81 -11.38 -14.19 -25.96
N THR A 82 -10.54 -13.84 -26.93
CA THR A 82 -9.11 -13.58 -26.71
C THR A 82 -8.87 -12.11 -26.38
N LYS A 83 -7.65 -11.78 -25.94
CA LYS A 83 -7.22 -10.38 -25.79
C LYS A 83 -7.44 -9.57 -27.08
N ALA A 84 -7.13 -10.16 -28.23
CA ALA A 84 -7.33 -9.52 -29.53
C ALA A 84 -8.83 -9.27 -29.83
N ASP A 85 -9.71 -10.20 -29.48
CA ASP A 85 -11.16 -10.03 -29.66
C ASP A 85 -11.70 -8.89 -28.79
N VAL A 86 -11.24 -8.81 -27.54
CA VAL A 86 -11.59 -7.72 -26.62
C VAL A 86 -11.07 -6.38 -27.12
N ASP A 87 -9.84 -6.33 -27.64
CA ASP A 87 -9.26 -5.10 -28.20
C ASP A 87 -10.01 -4.65 -29.46
N ASN A 88 -10.43 -5.58 -30.31
CA ASN A 88 -11.26 -5.29 -31.47
C ASN A 88 -12.66 -4.82 -31.06
N TYR A 89 -13.25 -5.44 -30.05
CA TYR A 89 -14.54 -5.05 -29.50
C TYR A 89 -14.50 -3.64 -28.91
N ARG A 90 -13.45 -3.31 -28.15
CA ARG A 90 -13.23 -1.95 -27.61
C ARG A 90 -13.18 -0.88 -28.72
N LYS A 91 -12.49 -1.19 -29.83
CA LYS A 91 -12.46 -0.29 -31.00
C LYS A 91 -13.84 -0.12 -31.61
N ALA A 92 -14.60 -1.20 -31.80
CA ALA A 92 -15.95 -1.15 -32.35
C ALA A 92 -16.92 -0.33 -31.47
N VAL A 93 -16.87 -0.53 -30.14
CA VAL A 93 -17.64 0.28 -29.18
C VAL A 93 -17.28 1.76 -29.29
N THR A 94 -15.98 2.08 -29.33
CA THR A 94 -15.50 3.47 -29.43
C THR A 94 -15.94 4.14 -30.74
N GLU A 95 -15.83 3.42 -31.85
CA GLU A 95 -16.23 3.91 -33.16
C GLU A 95 -17.73 4.19 -33.21
N LEU A 96 -18.55 3.24 -32.75
CA LEU A 96 -20.00 3.39 -32.75
C LEU A 96 -20.45 4.49 -31.79
N ASP A 97 -19.86 4.62 -30.60
CA ASP A 97 -20.14 5.72 -29.68
C ASP A 97 -19.85 7.08 -30.34
N GLY A 98 -18.74 7.17 -31.07
CA GLY A 98 -18.41 8.34 -31.88
C GLY A 98 -19.47 8.66 -32.92
N LYS A 99 -19.93 7.67 -33.69
CA LYS A 99 -21.00 7.84 -34.69
C LYS A 99 -22.31 8.26 -34.04
N ILE A 100 -22.68 7.68 -32.90
CA ILE A 100 -23.89 8.02 -32.14
C ILE A 100 -23.86 9.48 -31.70
N ARG A 101 -22.75 9.91 -31.09
CA ARG A 101 -22.58 11.28 -30.60
C ARG A 101 -22.59 12.33 -31.71
N ARG A 102 -21.98 12.01 -32.86
CA ARG A 102 -21.99 12.88 -34.05
C ARG A 102 -23.30 12.83 -34.83
N LYS A 103 -24.22 11.92 -34.48
CA LYS A 103 -25.44 11.62 -35.25
C LYS A 103 -25.13 11.28 -36.70
N GLU A 104 -24.02 10.57 -36.91
CA GLU A 104 -23.52 10.20 -38.22
C GLU A 104 -24.38 9.07 -38.81
N GLY A 105 -24.91 9.30 -40.01
CA GLY A 105 -25.76 8.34 -40.71
C GLY A 105 -27.17 8.12 -40.08
N PRO A 106 -27.98 7.26 -40.71
CA PRO A 106 -29.32 6.94 -40.24
C PRO A 106 -29.33 6.37 -38.81
N LYS A 107 -30.34 6.77 -38.02
CA LYS A 107 -30.51 6.25 -36.65
C LYS A 107 -30.71 4.73 -36.64
N VAL A 108 -31.42 4.20 -37.62
CA VAL A 108 -31.71 2.76 -37.75
C VAL A 108 -30.41 1.95 -37.90
N ASP A 109 -29.45 2.45 -38.70
CA ASP A 109 -28.18 1.78 -38.91
C ASP A 109 -27.35 1.75 -37.62
N ARG A 110 -27.26 2.89 -36.91
CA ARG A 110 -26.57 2.95 -35.61
C ARG A 110 -27.23 2.06 -34.56
N GLN A 111 -28.57 1.94 -34.58
CA GLN A 111 -29.29 1.05 -33.67
C GLN A 111 -28.99 -0.41 -33.97
N LYS A 112 -28.95 -0.80 -35.26
CA LYS A 112 -28.58 -2.14 -35.69
C LYS A 112 -27.17 -2.50 -35.24
N ASP A 113 -26.22 -1.59 -35.41
CA ASP A 113 -24.83 -1.79 -34.96
C ASP A 113 -24.76 -1.92 -33.43
N LEU A 114 -25.53 -1.12 -32.69
CA LEU A 114 -25.59 -1.18 -31.22
C LEU A 114 -26.17 -2.52 -30.74
N ASP A 115 -27.21 -3.01 -31.39
CA ASP A 115 -27.81 -4.29 -31.04
C ASP A 115 -26.89 -5.47 -31.37
N ALA A 116 -26.09 -5.37 -32.45
CA ALA A 116 -25.03 -6.33 -32.73
C ALA A 116 -23.95 -6.36 -31.62
N LEU A 117 -23.55 -5.19 -31.10
CA LEU A 117 -22.62 -5.12 -29.96
C LEU A 117 -23.22 -5.75 -28.70
N LYS A 118 -24.48 -5.47 -28.37
CA LYS A 118 -25.16 -6.06 -27.20
C LYS A 118 -25.25 -7.58 -27.25
N MET A 119 -25.42 -8.17 -28.43
CA MET A 119 -25.49 -9.62 -28.58
C MET A 119 -24.13 -10.31 -28.43
N ASN A 120 -23.04 -9.57 -28.57
CA ASN A 120 -21.71 -10.12 -28.36
C ASN A 120 -21.50 -10.39 -26.86
N LYS A 121 -21.04 -11.60 -26.51
CA LYS A 121 -20.75 -12.01 -25.12
C LYS A 121 -19.71 -11.12 -24.44
N ILE A 122 -18.79 -10.53 -25.21
CA ILE A 122 -17.80 -9.57 -24.71
C ILE A 122 -18.47 -8.34 -24.10
N SER A 123 -19.68 -7.98 -24.53
CA SER A 123 -20.45 -6.87 -23.94
C SER A 123 -20.78 -7.07 -22.45
N ALA A 124 -20.72 -8.31 -21.95
CA ALA A 124 -20.93 -8.64 -20.54
C ALA A 124 -19.72 -8.32 -19.66
N LEU A 125 -18.54 -8.03 -20.25
CA LEU A 125 -17.38 -7.64 -19.45
C LEU A 125 -17.65 -6.31 -18.73
N PRO A 126 -17.18 -6.15 -17.48
CA PRO A 126 -17.42 -4.95 -16.68
C PRO A 126 -17.02 -3.64 -17.37
N GLU A 127 -15.96 -3.67 -18.19
CA GLU A 127 -15.49 -2.50 -18.95
C GLU A 127 -16.53 -1.99 -19.97
N PHE A 128 -17.37 -2.87 -20.52
CA PHE A 128 -18.27 -2.53 -21.62
C PHE A 128 -19.74 -2.49 -21.23
N PHE A 129 -20.13 -3.19 -20.17
CA PHE A 129 -21.52 -3.46 -19.87
C PHE A 129 -22.37 -2.18 -19.79
N ASP A 130 -22.00 -1.24 -18.91
CA ASP A 130 -22.76 -0.01 -18.72
C ASP A 130 -22.76 0.86 -19.99
N LYS A 131 -21.61 0.96 -20.67
CA LYS A 131 -21.46 1.77 -21.88
C LYS A 131 -22.41 1.30 -22.98
N VAL A 132 -22.37 0.01 -23.31
CA VAL A 132 -23.12 -0.59 -24.41
C VAL A 132 -24.60 -0.77 -24.08
N HIS A 133 -24.91 -1.21 -22.85
CA HIS A 133 -26.28 -1.53 -22.47
C HIS A 133 -27.06 -0.32 -21.95
N ASN A 134 -26.42 0.73 -21.43
CA ASN A 134 -27.14 1.87 -20.85
C ASN A 134 -26.83 3.20 -21.53
N GLN A 135 -25.54 3.54 -21.72
CA GLN A 135 -25.15 4.88 -22.14
C GLN A 135 -25.42 5.13 -23.63
N MET A 136 -25.05 4.18 -24.50
CA MET A 136 -25.15 4.32 -25.96
C MET A 136 -26.60 4.24 -26.49
N GLN A 137 -27.57 3.90 -25.64
CA GLN A 137 -28.99 3.87 -26.02
C GLN A 137 -29.67 5.25 -26.01
N ARG A 138 -29.05 6.24 -25.35
CA ARG A 138 -29.60 7.58 -25.12
C ARG A 138 -29.25 8.51 -26.30
#